data_AF-A0A963WK15-F1
#
_entry.id   AF-A0A963WK15-F1
#
_cell.length_a   1.000
_cell.length_b   1.000
_cell.length_c   1.000
_cell.angle_alpha   90.00
_cell.angle_beta   90.00
_cell.angle_gamma   90.00
#
_symmetry.space_group_name_H-M   'P 1'
#
loop_
_entity.id
_entity.type
_entity.pdbx_description
1 polymer ?
#
loop_
_entity_poly.entity_id
_entity_poly.type
_entity_poly.pdbx_seq_one_letter_code
_entity_poly.pdbx_strand_id
1 'polypeptide(L)' 'MSSTNDIRRSFLEYFEDAGHEAVPSAPLVPHNDPTLMFTNAGMVPFKNVFTGL' A
#
# COMPACT_ATOMS: atom_id res chain seq x y z
N MET A 1 23.27 13.23 1.64
CA MET A 1 22.69 12.35 0.61
C MET A 1 21.56 11.60 1.29
N SER A 2 20.33 11.64 0.77
CA SER A 2 19.19 10.95 1.41
C SER A 2 19.27 9.46 1.05
N SER A 3 19.14 8.56 2.03
CA SER A 3 19.12 7.12 1.77
C SER A 3 17.76 6.70 1.21
N THR A 4 17.67 5.53 0.56
CA THR A 4 16.39 4.97 0.12
C THR A 4 15.41 4.79 1.28
N ASN A 5 15.91 4.51 2.48
CA ASN A 5 15.09 4.43 3.68
C ASN A 5 14.53 5.80 4.09
N ASP A 6 15.32 6.86 3.95
CA ASP A 6 14.89 8.24 4.24
C ASP A 6 13.82 8.69 3.25
N ILE A 7 13.98 8.38 1.95
CA ILE A 7 12.99 8.70 0.92
C ILE A 7 11.67 7.97 1.15
N ARG A 8 11.72 6.67 1.51
CA ARG A 8 10.51 5.91 1.85
C ARG A 8 9.80 6.52 3.06
N ARG A 9 10.56 6.90 4.09
CA ARG A 9 9.99 7.49 5.31
C ARG A 9 9.35 8.83 5.01
N SER A 10 10.04 9.73 4.31
CA SER A 10 9.52 11.07 4.03
C SER A 10 8.25 11.05 3.16
N PHE A 11 8.12 10.06 2.26
CA PHE A 11 6.88 9.85 1.51
C PHE A 11 5.70 9.50 2.44
N LEU A 12 5.90 8.56 3.38
CA LEU A 12 4.84 8.16 4.30
C LEU A 12 4.46 9.30 5.25
N GLU A 13 5.46 9.96 5.86
CA GLU A 13 5.27 11.10 6.79
C GLU A 13 4.47 12.24 6.13
N TYR A 14 4.77 12.58 4.87
CA TYR A 14 4.03 13.63 4.14
C TYR A 14 2.53 13.34 4.05
N PHE A 15 2.14 12.08 3.81
CA PHE A 15 0.73 11.70 3.72
C PHE A 15 0.07 11.54 5.09
N GLU A 16 0.81 11.07 6.10
CA GLU A 16 0.36 11.03 7.50
C GLU A 16 0.05 12.44 8.01
N ASP A 17 0.92 13.41 7.76
CA ASP A 17 0.69 14.83 8.10
C ASP A 17 -0.53 15.42 7.38
N ALA A 18 -0.88 14.89 6.21
CA ALA A 18 -2.08 15.22 5.47
C ALA A 18 -3.32 14.42 5.90
N GLY A 19 -3.24 13.62 6.96
CA GLY A 19 -4.35 12.86 7.55
C GLY A 19 -4.60 11.48 6.94
N HIS A 20 -3.65 10.93 6.17
CA HIS A 20 -3.75 9.55 5.67
C HIS A 20 -3.22 8.56 6.72
N GLU A 21 -3.82 7.38 6.79
CA GLU A 21 -3.31 6.29 7.63
C GLU A 21 -2.18 5.55 6.92
N ALA A 22 -1.01 5.40 7.56
CA ALA A 22 0.06 4.55 7.04
C ALA A 22 -0.24 3.08 7.31
N VAL A 23 -0.64 2.36 6.26
CA VAL A 23 -0.93 0.92 6.31
C VAL A 23 0.29 0.11 5.87
N PRO A 24 0.65 -0.98 6.58
CA PRO A 24 1.72 -1.88 6.16
C PRO A 24 1.49 -2.48 4.77
N SER A 25 2.58 -2.81 4.07
CA SER A 25 2.49 -3.48 2.77
C SER A 25 1.75 -4.81 2.90
N ALA A 26 0.87 -5.08 1.94
CA ALA A 26 0.23 -6.38 1.80
C ALA A 26 1.23 -7.50 1.50
N PRO A 27 0.91 -8.77 1.83
CA PRO A 27 1.70 -9.92 1.42
C PRO A 27 1.79 -10.03 -0.11
N LEU A 28 2.85 -10.70 -0.58
CA LEU A 28 3.06 -10.91 -2.01
C LEU A 28 2.00 -11.83 -2.63
N VAL A 29 1.49 -12.81 -1.88
CA VAL A 29 0.44 -13.73 -2.32
C VAL A 29 -0.91 -13.25 -1.77
N PRO A 30 -1.88 -12.88 -2.63
CA PRO A 30 -3.20 -12.45 -2.19
C PRO A 30 -4.02 -13.64 -1.70
N HIS A 31 -4.74 -13.48 -0.58
CA HIS A 31 -5.54 -14.56 0.01
C HIS A 31 -6.97 -14.66 -0.56
N ASN A 32 -7.52 -13.55 -1.07
CA ASN A 32 -8.95 -13.43 -1.41
C ASN A 32 -9.21 -12.97 -2.86
N ASP A 33 -8.22 -13.06 -3.75
CA ASP A 33 -8.40 -12.70 -5.16
C ASP A 33 -7.90 -13.83 -6.08
N PRO A 34 -8.80 -14.72 -6.57
CA PRO A 34 -8.42 -15.83 -7.44
C PRO A 34 -7.98 -15.37 -8.84
N THR A 35 -8.16 -14.09 -9.18
CA THR A 35 -7.75 -13.54 -10.48
C THR A 35 -6.31 -13.02 -10.48
N LEU A 36 -5.70 -12.91 -9.30
CA LEU A 36 -4.39 -12.29 -9.13
C LEU A 36 -3.35 -13.32 -8.67
N MET A 37 -2.25 -13.46 -9.42
CA MET A 37 -1.18 -14.39 -9.04
C MET A 37 -0.31 -13.83 -7.89
N PHE A 38 0.04 -12.53 -7.95
CA PHE A 38 0.82 -11.82 -6.94
C PHE A 38 0.36 -10.37 -6.80
N THR A 39 0.53 -9.78 -5.62
CA THR A 39 0.33 -8.35 -5.38
C THR A 39 1.27 -7.54 -6.26
N ASN A 40 0.70 -6.87 -7.28
CA ASN A 40 1.45 -6.10 -8.28
C ASN A 40 1.38 -4.59 -8.04
N ALA A 41 0.51 -4.12 -7.14
CA ALA A 41 0.29 -2.72 -6.86
C ALA A 41 -0.23 -2.51 -5.42
N GLY A 42 0.02 -1.31 -4.86
CA GLY A 42 -0.42 -0.94 -3.51
C GLY A 42 -1.94 -0.80 -3.33
N MET A 43 -2.70 -0.70 -4.43
CA MET A 43 -4.17 -0.58 -4.39
C MET A 43 -4.89 -1.94 -4.23
N VAL A 44 -4.20 -3.05 -4.48
CA VAL A 44 -4.77 -4.42 -4.43
C VAL A 44 -5.46 -4.72 -3.10
N PRO A 45 -4.86 -4.50 -1.91
CA PRO A 45 -5.55 -4.73 -0.63
C PRO A 45 -6.78 -3.86 -0.42
N PHE A 46 -6.92 -2.75 -1.16
CA PHE A 46 -8.04 -1.81 -1.05
C PHE A 46 -9.09 -1.99 -2.15
N LYS A 47 -8.99 -3.02 -2.99
CA LYS A 47 -9.90 -3.29 -4.11
C LYS A 47 -11.37 -3.19 -3.69
N ASN A 48 -11.75 -3.84 -2.58
CA ASN A 48 -13.13 -3.85 -2.11
C ASN A 48 -13.61 -2.48 -1.60
N VAL A 49 -12.69 -1.67 -1.02
CA VAL A 49 -12.98 -0.28 -0.64
C VAL A 49 -13.33 0.54 -1.88
N PHE A 50 -12.62 0.34 -2.99
CA PHE A 50 -12.93 1.03 -4.25
C PHE A 50 -14.20 0.53 -4.94
N THR A 51 -14.53 -0.75 -4.84
CA THR A 51 -15.70 -1.35 -5.53
C THR A 51 -16.97 -1.40 -4.68
N GLY A 52 -16.89 -1.10 -3.39
CA GLY A 52 -18.02 -1.18 -2.45
C GLY A 52 -18.53 -2.61 -2.20
N LEU A 53 -17.65 -3.60 -2.35
CA LEU A 53 -17.93 -5.03 -2.08
C LEU A 53 -17.63 -5.41 -0.63
#